data_AF-A0A968GW04-F1
#
_entry.id   AF-A0A968GW04-F1
#
_cell.length_a   1.000
_cell.length_b   1.000
_cell.length_c   1.000
_cell.angle_alpha   90.00
_cell.angle_beta   90.00
_cell.angle_gamma   90.00
#
_symmetry.space_group_name_H-M   'P 1'
#
loop_
_entity.id
_entity.type
_entity.pdbx_description
1 polymer ?
#
loop_
_entity_poly.entity_id
_entity_poly.type
_entity_poly.pdbx_seq_one_letter_code
_entity_poly.pdbx_strand_id
1 'polypeptide(L)'
;MTRRSLVLVAALATLALVVALPTLAAQPSWAKGRNPDKAKVEKSPITLSGTVEASTDASGRTTYTLTDDGTTYTLHAGPPWFFGADYPLEPFVGEAVTVDGEIAEGTTDVDVLSIDGTALREAGKPPWAGGWKAVGELHPGWSQEKADRFEAKADKFGGCFPPGRCKDKPEKATEDESAD
;
A
#
# COMPACT_ATOMS: atom_id res chain seq x y z
N MET A 1 -10.34 55.25 40.98
CA MET A 1 -10.34 54.38 39.79
C MET A 1 -9.65 53.06 40.16
N THR A 2 -10.41 51.96 40.10
CA THR A 2 -9.97 50.58 39.71
C THR A 2 -8.67 50.04 40.33
N ARG A 3 -8.70 49.29 41.45
CA ARG A 3 -8.89 47.81 41.60
C ARG A 3 -7.77 46.92 41.02
N ARG A 4 -7.23 46.07 41.93
CA ARG A 4 -6.68 44.69 41.80
C ARG A 4 -5.15 44.55 41.75
N SER A 5 -4.51 44.15 42.86
CA SER A 5 -4.24 42.77 43.37
C SER A 5 -2.80 42.37 42.99
N LEU A 6 -1.78 42.39 43.87
CA LEU A 6 -1.43 41.45 44.95
C LEU A 6 -1.37 39.96 44.53
N VAL A 7 -0.26 39.28 44.87
CA VAL A 7 0.02 37.82 45.03
C VAL A 7 1.35 37.43 44.33
N LEU A 8 2.47 37.32 45.05
CA LEU A 8 3.04 36.17 45.81
C LEU A 8 3.76 35.15 44.89
N VAL A 9 5.10 34.98 44.95
CA VAL A 9 5.95 34.24 45.92
C VAL A 9 6.33 32.84 45.41
N ALA A 10 7.65 32.64 45.31
CA ALA A 10 8.51 31.48 45.58
C ALA A 10 7.99 30.03 45.44
N ALA A 11 8.81 29.14 44.87
CA ALA A 11 9.73 28.30 45.66
C ALA A 11 10.49 27.27 44.79
N LEU A 12 11.76 27.05 45.17
CA LEU A 12 12.65 25.96 44.79
C LEU A 12 12.02 24.57 45.01
N ALA A 13 12.28 23.63 44.10
CA ALA A 13 12.46 22.22 44.43
C ALA A 13 13.38 21.53 43.41
N THR A 14 14.55 21.16 43.91
CA THR A 14 15.50 20.17 43.37
C THR A 14 14.86 18.78 43.21
N LEU A 15 15.36 17.96 42.29
CA LEU A 15 15.98 16.63 42.54
C LEU A 15 15.64 15.54 41.49
N ALA A 16 16.70 14.82 41.11
CA ALA A 16 16.78 13.45 40.57
C ALA A 16 16.37 13.15 39.11
N LEU A 17 17.40 13.20 38.26
CA LEU A 17 17.52 12.47 37.00
C LEU A 17 17.66 10.96 37.26
N VAL A 18 16.69 10.14 36.86
CA VAL A 18 16.85 8.70 36.64
C VAL A 18 16.15 8.35 35.33
N VAL A 19 16.88 8.42 34.21
CA VAL A 19 16.42 7.90 32.93
C VAL A 19 16.70 6.40 32.94
N ALA A 20 15.67 5.60 33.22
CA ALA A 20 15.70 4.17 32.97
C ALA A 20 15.80 3.96 31.45
N LEU A 21 16.99 3.59 30.97
CA LEU A 21 17.20 3.13 29.61
C LEU A 21 16.42 1.81 29.42
N PRO A 22 15.45 1.72 28.49
CA PRO A 22 14.97 0.41 28.09
C PRO A 22 16.13 -0.33 27.44
N THR A 23 16.52 -1.45 28.03
CA THR A 23 17.46 -2.40 27.44
C THR A 23 16.88 -2.91 26.13
N LEU A 24 17.35 -2.35 25.01
CA LEU A 24 17.19 -2.92 23.68
C LEU A 24 17.86 -4.29 23.68
N ALA A 25 17.07 -5.32 23.93
CA ALA A 25 17.46 -6.69 23.66
C ALA A 25 17.72 -6.80 22.16
N ALA A 26 18.99 -6.97 21.80
CA ALA A 26 19.42 -7.38 20.49
C ALA A 26 18.66 -8.66 20.10
N GLN A 27 17.72 -8.54 19.15
CA GLN A 27 17.13 -9.72 18.52
C GLN A 27 18.08 -10.25 17.44
N PRO A 28 18.35 -11.56 17.42
CA PRO A 28 19.33 -12.16 16.52
C PRO A 28 18.90 -12.01 15.06
N SER A 29 19.81 -11.43 14.28
CA SER A 29 19.79 -11.35 12.82
C SER A 29 19.92 -12.74 12.21
N TRP A 30 18.81 -13.44 11.95
CA TRP A 30 18.68 -14.46 10.90
C TRP A 30 17.32 -15.17 10.97
N ALA A 31 16.32 -14.65 10.27
CA ALA A 31 15.16 -15.44 9.87
C ALA A 31 14.95 -15.26 8.37
N LYS A 32 15.70 -16.06 7.60
CA LYS A 32 15.47 -16.29 6.19
C LYS A 32 14.21 -17.15 6.09
N GLY A 33 13.14 -16.59 5.53
CA GLY A 33 12.02 -17.38 5.00
C GLY A 33 10.85 -17.64 5.93
N ARG A 34 9.93 -16.68 5.97
CA ARG A 34 8.49 -16.86 5.72
C ARG A 34 7.89 -15.47 5.81
N ASN A 35 7.35 -14.95 4.70
CA ASN A 35 6.34 -13.91 4.84
C ASN A 35 5.28 -14.51 5.76
N PRO A 36 5.00 -13.94 6.95
CA PRO A 36 3.82 -14.33 7.68
C PRO A 36 2.68 -14.14 6.69
N ASP A 37 1.94 -15.21 6.49
CA ASP A 37 0.87 -15.32 5.53
C ASP A 37 0.05 -14.03 5.55
N LYS A 38 -0.15 -13.49 4.34
CA LYS A 38 -1.13 -12.45 4.09
C LYS A 38 -2.50 -13.03 4.46
N ALA A 39 -2.83 -13.03 5.75
CA ALA A 39 -4.21 -13.09 6.17
C ALA A 39 -4.88 -11.94 5.41
N LYS A 40 -5.81 -12.29 4.54
CA LYS A 40 -6.65 -11.30 3.88
C LYS A 40 -7.43 -10.66 5.03
N VAL A 41 -6.94 -9.54 5.53
CA VAL A 41 -7.62 -8.80 6.58
C VAL A 41 -8.97 -8.43 5.98
N GLU A 42 -10.04 -8.89 6.63
CA GLU A 42 -11.39 -8.54 6.20
C GLU A 42 -11.50 -7.02 6.22
N LYS A 43 -11.98 -6.46 5.11
CA LYS A 43 -12.20 -5.04 4.97
C LYS A 43 -13.67 -4.77 4.94
N SER A 44 -14.08 -3.74 5.67
CA SER A 44 -15.46 -3.29 5.72
C SER A 44 -15.60 -2.01 4.90
N PRO A 45 -16.74 -1.81 4.21
CA PRO A 45 -17.01 -0.55 3.56
C PRO A 45 -17.12 0.59 4.59
N ILE A 46 -16.64 1.77 4.24
CA ILE A 46 -16.75 2.98 5.04
C ILE A 46 -17.04 4.18 4.13
N THR A 47 -17.82 5.13 4.64
CA THR A 47 -18.04 6.44 4.02
C THR A 47 -17.55 7.50 4.99
N LEU A 48 -16.69 8.40 4.52
CA LEU A 48 -16.12 9.49 5.30
C LEU A 48 -16.47 10.83 4.65
N SER A 49 -16.56 11.89 5.45
CA SER A 49 -16.75 13.25 4.96
C SER A 49 -15.74 14.19 5.61
N GLY A 50 -14.98 14.93 4.81
CA GLY A 50 -13.95 15.82 5.34
C GLY A 50 -13.13 16.49 4.26
N THR A 51 -12.14 17.27 4.69
CA THR A 51 -11.18 17.90 3.78
C THR A 51 -9.98 16.98 3.58
N VAL A 52 -9.59 16.74 2.33
CA VAL A 52 -8.38 15.98 2.03
C VAL A 52 -7.15 16.86 2.25
N GLU A 53 -6.20 16.37 3.04
CA GLU A 53 -4.92 17.00 3.28
C GLU A 53 -3.79 16.15 2.68
N ALA A 54 -2.69 16.79 2.32
CA ALA A 54 -1.48 16.11 1.88
C ALA A 54 -0.27 16.60 2.68
N SER A 55 0.57 15.67 3.10
CA SER A 55 1.83 15.95 3.79
C SER A 55 2.96 15.15 3.15
N THR A 56 4.09 15.80 2.90
CA THR A 56 5.28 15.18 2.31
C THR A 56 6.37 15.05 3.37
N ASP A 57 6.88 13.84 3.57
CA ASP A 57 7.95 13.58 4.54
C ASP A 57 9.34 14.01 4.02
N ALA A 58 10.35 13.95 4.88
CA ALA A 58 11.74 14.29 4.52
C ALA A 58 12.33 13.38 3.42
N SER A 59 11.70 12.23 3.14
CA SER A 59 12.08 11.32 2.05
C SER A 59 11.33 11.61 0.75
N GLY A 60 10.52 12.66 0.70
CA GLY A 60 9.71 13.03 -0.47
C GLY A 60 8.45 12.18 -0.65
N ARG A 61 8.03 11.39 0.36
CA ARG A 61 6.81 10.57 0.26
C ARG A 61 5.61 11.39 0.72
N THR A 62 4.64 11.52 -0.17
CA THR A 62 3.36 12.18 0.12
C THR A 62 2.38 11.18 0.76
N THR A 63 1.73 11.62 1.83
CA THR A 63 0.66 10.91 2.52
C THR A 63 -0.59 11.77 2.48
N TYR A 64 -1.72 11.17 2.12
CA TYR A 64 -3.02 11.83 2.06
C TYR A 64 -3.83 11.46 3.29
N THR A 65 -4.47 12.45 3.91
CA THR A 65 -5.27 12.25 5.11
C THR A 65 -6.60 12.96 5.00
N LEU A 66 -7.58 12.50 5.78
CA LEU A 66 -8.87 13.16 5.94
C LEU A 66 -9.34 12.98 7.38
N THR A 67 -9.84 14.05 7.99
CA THR A 67 -10.42 13.99 9.34
C THR A 67 -11.94 13.96 9.25
N ASP A 68 -12.55 12.96 9.86
CA ASP A 68 -14.00 12.81 10.01
C ASP A 68 -14.34 12.48 11.47
N ASP A 69 -15.34 13.16 12.02
CA ASP A 69 -15.76 13.10 13.44
C ASP A 69 -14.57 13.12 14.45
N GLY A 70 -13.55 13.93 14.16
CA GLY A 70 -12.35 14.07 15.00
C GLY A 70 -11.32 12.93 14.88
N THR A 71 -11.58 11.92 14.05
CA THR A 71 -10.61 10.85 13.72
C THR A 71 -9.92 11.16 12.40
N THR A 72 -8.59 11.04 12.37
CA THR A 72 -7.82 11.23 11.13
C THR A 72 -7.54 9.88 10.48
N TYR A 73 -7.91 9.77 9.21
CA TYR A 73 -7.74 8.60 8.37
C TYR A 73 -6.62 8.84 7.36
N THR A 74 -5.83 7.80 7.07
CA THR A 74 -4.89 7.76 5.95
C THR A 74 -5.62 7.27 4.72
N LEU A 75 -5.50 7.97 3.60
CA LEU A 75 -6.16 7.62 2.35
C LEU A 75 -5.19 6.99 1.36
N HIS A 76 -5.63 5.91 0.71
CA HIS A 76 -4.88 5.18 -0.31
C HIS A 76 -5.73 4.94 -1.56
N ALA A 77 -5.31 5.47 -2.71
CA ALA A 77 -5.91 5.16 -4.02
C ALA A 77 -5.07 4.15 -4.82
N GLY A 78 -4.34 3.29 -4.11
CA GLY A 78 -3.38 2.34 -4.68
C GLY A 78 -1.92 2.70 -4.36
N PRO A 79 -0.97 1.90 -4.86
CA PRO A 79 0.42 2.04 -4.49
C PRO A 79 1.06 3.28 -5.13
N PRO A 80 1.78 4.12 -4.36
CA PRO A 80 2.44 5.32 -4.89
C PRO A 80 3.41 5.04 -6.05
N TRP A 81 4.10 3.89 -6.03
CA TRP A 81 5.04 3.51 -7.10
C TRP A 81 4.39 3.32 -8.47
N PHE A 82 3.08 3.04 -8.53
CA PHE A 82 2.39 2.81 -9.79
C PHE A 82 2.00 4.11 -10.49
N PHE A 83 1.64 5.12 -9.70
CA PHE A 83 1.16 6.41 -10.20
C PHE A 83 2.27 7.46 -10.29
N GLY A 84 3.33 7.34 -9.50
CA GLY A 84 4.39 8.33 -9.46
C GLY A 84 3.84 9.70 -9.09
N ALA A 85 3.96 10.67 -10.00
CA ALA A 85 3.47 12.04 -9.82
C ALA A 85 1.98 12.21 -10.14
N ASP A 86 1.32 11.25 -10.81
CA ASP A 86 -0.09 11.37 -11.20
C ASP A 86 -0.99 10.63 -10.18
N TYR A 87 -0.80 10.90 -8.88
CA TYR A 87 -1.52 10.16 -7.85
C TYR A 87 -3.01 10.54 -7.83
N PRO A 88 -3.96 9.57 -7.82
CA PRO A 88 -5.38 9.89 -8.01
C PRO A 88 -6.01 10.81 -6.96
N LEU A 89 -5.40 10.93 -5.77
CA LEU A 89 -5.89 11.81 -4.70
C LEU A 89 -5.36 13.24 -4.79
N GLU A 90 -4.34 13.51 -5.60
CA GLU A 90 -3.71 14.83 -5.71
C GLU A 90 -4.68 15.95 -6.10
N PRO A 91 -5.63 15.75 -7.06
CA PRO A 91 -6.55 16.81 -7.44
C PRO A 91 -7.52 17.25 -6.33
N PHE A 92 -7.72 16.43 -5.30
CA PHE A 92 -8.71 16.66 -4.25
C PHE A 92 -8.11 17.33 -3.00
N VAL A 93 -6.80 17.59 -2.99
CA VAL A 93 -6.12 18.19 -1.82
C VAL A 93 -6.67 19.61 -1.56
N GLY A 94 -7.13 19.83 -0.34
CA GLY A 94 -7.77 21.07 0.11
C GLY A 94 -9.27 21.13 -0.17
N GLU A 95 -9.85 20.13 -0.83
CA GLU A 95 -11.27 20.06 -1.11
C GLU A 95 -12.03 19.29 -0.03
N ALA A 96 -13.26 19.74 0.27
CA ALA A 96 -14.18 19.02 1.13
C ALA A 96 -14.97 18.03 0.28
N VAL A 97 -14.79 16.74 0.56
CA VAL A 97 -15.30 15.64 -0.28
C VAL A 97 -15.94 14.55 0.58
N THR A 98 -16.76 13.72 -0.06
CA THR A 98 -17.26 12.45 0.48
C THR A 98 -16.45 11.31 -0.10
N VAL A 99 -15.81 10.51 0.75
CA VAL A 99 -14.98 9.38 0.35
C VAL A 99 -15.73 8.09 0.65
N ASP A 100 -15.90 7.23 -0.35
CA ASP A 100 -16.28 5.83 -0.13
C ASP A 100 -15.06 4.93 -0.33
N GLY A 101 -14.85 4.02 0.62
CA GLY A 101 -13.68 3.17 0.62
C GLY A 101 -13.86 1.88 1.41
N GLU A 102 -12.75 1.18 1.60
CA GLU A 102 -12.64 -0.02 2.41
C GLU A 102 -11.60 0.20 3.51
N ILE A 103 -11.92 -0.21 4.74
CA ILE A 103 -11.04 -0.09 5.89
C ILE A 103 -10.82 -1.46 6.54
N ALA A 104 -9.59 -1.75 6.94
CA ALA A 104 -9.27 -2.93 7.73
C ALA A 104 -9.64 -2.71 9.21
N GLU A 105 -10.17 -3.73 9.87
CA GLU A 105 -10.56 -3.66 11.28
C GLU A 105 -9.41 -3.19 12.18
N GLY A 106 -9.68 -2.21 13.05
CA GLY A 106 -8.71 -1.67 14.00
C GLY A 106 -7.63 -0.76 13.40
N THR A 107 -7.79 -0.33 12.15
CA THR A 107 -6.87 0.60 11.48
C THR A 107 -7.56 1.92 11.14
N THR A 108 -6.78 2.91 10.70
CA THR A 108 -7.25 4.17 10.11
C THR A 108 -6.85 4.29 8.64
N ASP A 109 -6.43 3.18 8.02
CA ASP A 109 -5.96 3.15 6.63
C ASP A 109 -7.13 2.77 5.71
N VAL A 110 -7.52 3.70 4.85
CA VAL A 110 -8.68 3.58 3.96
C VAL A 110 -8.22 3.42 2.52
N ASP A 111 -8.58 2.31 1.91
CA ASP A 111 -8.47 2.14 0.47
C ASP A 111 -9.66 2.81 -0.21
N VAL A 112 -9.39 3.93 -0.88
CA VAL A 112 -10.40 4.77 -1.53
C VAL A 112 -10.90 4.10 -2.81
N LEU A 113 -12.22 4.01 -2.93
CA LEU A 113 -12.90 3.47 -4.11
C LEU A 113 -13.51 4.60 -4.97
N SER A 114 -14.18 5.56 -4.32
CA SER A 114 -14.77 6.73 -4.98
C SER A 114 -14.67 7.99 -4.13
N ILE A 115 -14.70 9.12 -4.82
CA ILE A 115 -14.79 10.47 -4.24
C ILE A 115 -15.99 11.16 -4.86
N ASP A 116 -16.90 11.66 -4.03
CA ASP A 116 -18.15 12.33 -4.42
C ASP A 116 -18.96 11.51 -5.44
N GLY A 117 -19.04 10.20 -5.22
CA GLY A 117 -19.72 9.25 -6.10
C GLY A 117 -18.99 8.94 -7.41
N THR A 118 -17.82 9.54 -7.65
CA THR A 118 -16.97 9.26 -8.83
C THR A 118 -15.93 8.19 -8.47
N ALA A 119 -15.98 7.05 -9.15
CA ALA A 119 -15.00 5.97 -8.95
C ALA A 119 -13.60 6.42 -9.40
N LEU A 120 -12.59 6.20 -8.55
CA LEU A 120 -11.19 6.50 -8.87
C LEU A 120 -10.54 5.45 -9.78
N ARG A 121 -11.20 4.32 -9.98
CA ARG A 121 -10.71 3.20 -10.80
C ARG A 121 -11.84 2.49 -11.50
N GLU A 122 -11.52 1.90 -12.64
CA GLU A 122 -12.44 0.99 -13.31
C GLU A 122 -12.76 -0.24 -12.44
N ALA A 123 -13.94 -0.80 -12.67
CA ALA A 123 -14.37 -2.02 -12.01
C ALA A 123 -13.46 -3.20 -12.39
N GLY A 124 -13.28 -4.12 -11.44
CA GLY A 124 -12.49 -5.34 -11.65
C GLY A 124 -11.09 -5.25 -11.05
N LYS A 125 -10.15 -5.95 -11.71
CA LYS A 125 -8.78 -6.10 -11.23
C LYS A 125 -8.00 -4.79 -11.47
N PRO A 126 -7.39 -4.19 -10.42
CA PRO A 126 -6.67 -2.94 -10.61
C PRO A 126 -5.41 -3.13 -11.46
N PRO A 127 -4.95 -2.09 -12.17
CA PRO A 127 -3.88 -2.20 -13.15
C PRO A 127 -2.51 -2.53 -12.52
N TRP A 128 -2.29 -2.20 -11.24
CA TRP A 128 -1.08 -2.58 -10.50
C TRP A 128 -1.08 -4.04 -10.01
N ALA A 129 -2.19 -4.78 -10.12
CA ALA A 129 -2.27 -6.15 -9.62
C ALA A 129 -1.65 -7.17 -10.57
N GLY A 130 -0.92 -8.14 -10.02
CA GLY A 130 -0.23 -9.21 -10.77
C GLY A 130 1.29 -9.22 -10.59
N GLY A 131 1.84 -8.23 -9.89
CA GLY A 131 3.26 -8.12 -9.58
C GLY A 131 4.13 -7.81 -10.81
N TRP A 132 5.45 -7.88 -10.64
CA TRP A 132 6.42 -7.53 -11.69
C TRP A 132 6.24 -8.28 -13.02
N LYS A 133 5.60 -9.45 -13.02
CA LYS A 133 5.31 -10.20 -14.25
C LYS A 133 4.18 -9.61 -15.08
N ALA A 134 3.27 -8.88 -14.45
CA ALA A 134 2.13 -8.25 -15.12
C ALA A 134 2.45 -6.80 -15.51
N VAL A 135 3.15 -6.08 -14.63
CA VAL A 135 3.41 -4.63 -14.81
C VAL A 135 4.85 -4.30 -15.21
N GLY A 136 5.71 -5.31 -15.39
CA GLY A 136 7.07 -5.14 -15.90
C GLY A 136 7.95 -4.25 -15.03
N GLU A 137 8.74 -3.41 -15.69
CA GLU A 137 9.75 -2.49 -15.12
C GLU A 137 9.19 -1.52 -14.09
N LEU A 138 7.89 -1.19 -14.18
CA LEU A 138 7.21 -0.30 -13.25
C LEU A 138 7.12 -0.87 -11.83
N HIS A 139 7.24 -2.20 -11.66
CA HIS A 139 7.17 -2.81 -10.34
C HIS A 139 8.52 -2.67 -9.60
N PRO A 140 8.53 -2.24 -8.32
CA PRO A 140 9.77 -2.15 -7.52
C PRO A 140 10.53 -3.47 -7.39
N GLY A 141 9.84 -4.59 -7.56
CA GLY A 141 10.40 -5.95 -7.52
C GLY A 141 10.93 -6.47 -8.86
N TRP A 142 10.80 -5.72 -9.95
CA TRP A 142 11.32 -6.08 -11.27
C TRP A 142 12.84 -5.91 -11.34
N SER A 143 13.49 -6.74 -12.15
CA SER A 143 14.86 -6.51 -12.62
C SER A 143 15.05 -7.24 -13.96
N GLN A 144 15.94 -6.73 -14.80
CA GLN A 144 16.27 -7.39 -16.08
C GLN A 144 16.67 -8.85 -15.86
N GLU A 145 17.55 -9.11 -14.88
CA GLU A 145 17.99 -10.47 -14.55
C GLU A 145 16.82 -11.42 -14.19
N LYS A 146 15.76 -10.91 -13.54
CA LYS A 146 14.57 -11.71 -13.22
C LYS A 146 13.71 -11.95 -14.46
N ALA A 147 13.60 -10.97 -15.34
CA ALA A 147 12.91 -11.08 -16.62
C ALA A 147 13.61 -12.14 -17.49
N ASP A 148 14.92 -12.02 -17.68
CA ASP A 148 15.73 -12.95 -18.48
C ASP A 148 15.66 -14.38 -17.92
N ARG A 149 15.76 -14.53 -16.59
CA ARG A 149 15.63 -15.85 -15.94
C ARG A 149 14.25 -16.45 -16.12
N PHE A 150 13.22 -15.62 -16.21
CA PHE A 150 11.85 -16.07 -16.43
C PHE A 150 11.62 -16.48 -17.89
N GLU A 151 12.15 -15.72 -18.84
CA GLU A 151 12.14 -16.03 -20.28
C GLU A 151 12.93 -17.31 -20.58
N ALA A 152 14.17 -17.42 -20.07
CA ALA A 152 14.97 -18.64 -20.22
C ALA A 152 14.29 -19.89 -19.64
N LYS A 153 13.46 -19.73 -18.59
CA LYS A 153 12.62 -20.82 -18.09
C LYS A 153 11.44 -21.11 -19.02
N ALA A 154 10.77 -20.08 -19.54
CA ALA A 154 9.71 -20.26 -20.51
C ALA A 154 10.20 -21.03 -21.74
N ASP A 155 11.37 -20.68 -22.29
CA ASP A 155 11.98 -21.40 -23.40
C ASP A 155 12.30 -22.85 -23.04
N LYS A 156 12.88 -23.07 -21.85
CA LYS A 156 13.19 -24.42 -21.35
C LYS A 156 11.95 -25.30 -21.18
N PHE A 157 10.81 -24.70 -20.88
CA PHE A 157 9.51 -25.40 -20.76
C PHE A 157 8.65 -25.28 -22.03
N GLY A 158 9.24 -24.88 -23.17
CA GLY A 158 8.54 -24.82 -24.46
C GLY A 158 7.35 -23.86 -24.46
N GLY A 159 7.50 -22.69 -23.85
CA GLY A 159 6.43 -21.70 -23.64
C GLY A 159 5.47 -22.06 -22.51
N CYS A 160 5.64 -23.21 -21.86
CA CYS A 160 4.76 -23.71 -20.82
C CYS A 160 5.19 -23.31 -19.40
N PHE A 161 5.46 -22.02 -19.21
CA PHE A 161 5.86 -21.47 -17.91
C PHE A 161 5.17 -20.11 -17.68
N PRO A 162 4.57 -19.85 -16.51
CA PRO A 162 4.56 -20.65 -15.29
C PRO A 162 3.65 -21.90 -15.41
N PRO A 163 3.88 -22.95 -14.59
CA PRO A 163 3.07 -24.18 -14.62
C PRO A 163 1.59 -23.85 -14.43
N GLY A 164 0.74 -24.39 -15.31
CA GLY A 164 -0.72 -24.16 -15.31
C GLY A 164 -1.28 -23.29 -16.44
N ARG A 165 -0.43 -22.70 -17.31
CA ARG A 165 -0.88 -21.93 -18.49
C ARG A 165 -1.18 -22.75 -19.74
N CYS A 166 -0.65 -23.98 -19.85
CA CYS A 166 -0.98 -24.89 -20.94
C CYS A 166 -2.11 -25.81 -20.51
N LYS A 167 -3.33 -25.31 -20.43
CA LYS A 167 -4.49 -26.19 -20.26
C LYS A 167 -4.96 -26.80 -21.58
N ASP A 168 -4.53 -26.26 -22.72
CA ASP A 168 -4.93 -26.74 -24.03
C ASP A 168 -3.69 -26.82 -24.95
N LYS A 169 -3.15 -28.02 -25.11
CA LYS A 169 -2.45 -28.36 -26.34
C LYS A 169 -3.35 -29.37 -27.04
N PRO A 170 -3.87 -29.11 -28.25
CA PRO A 170 -4.55 -30.16 -28.99
C PRO A 170 -3.57 -31.32 -29.17
N GLU A 171 -4.06 -32.54 -28.95
CA GLU A 171 -3.29 -33.76 -29.11
C GLU A 171 -2.58 -33.74 -30.46
N LYS A 172 -1.28 -34.00 -30.39
CA LYS A 172 -0.38 -34.13 -31.53
C LYS A 172 -1.05 -35.08 -32.52
N ALA A 173 -1.47 -34.56 -33.68
CA ALA A 173 -1.98 -35.35 -34.78
C ALA A 173 -0.95 -36.45 -35.08
N THR A 174 -1.39 -37.70 -34.96
CA THR A 174 -0.70 -38.90 -35.40
C THR A 174 -0.36 -38.75 -36.88
N GLU A 175 0.94 -38.86 -37.19
CA GLU A 175 1.44 -39.16 -38.52
C GLU A 175 0.85 -40.52 -38.94
N ASP A 176 -0.06 -40.52 -39.91
CA ASP A 176 -0.44 -41.73 -40.63
C ASP A 176 0.44 -41.84 -41.86
N GLU A 177 1.47 -42.66 -41.71
CA GLU A 177 2.37 -43.15 -42.75
C GLU A 177 1.55 -44.01 -43.73
N SER A 178 1.04 -43.38 -44.80
CA SER A 178 0.50 -44.11 -45.94
C SER A 178 1.67 -44.58 -46.81
N ALA A 179 2.03 -45.85 -46.63
CA ALA A 179 2.85 -46.60 -47.56
C ALA A 179 2.07 -46.85 -48.86
N ASP A 180 2.69 -46.52 -49.99
CA ASP A 180 2.44 -47.10 -51.31
C ASP A 180 3.80 -47.48 -51.92
#